data_AF-W6Z0C1-F1
#
_entry.id   AF-W6Z0C1-F1
#
_cell.length_a   1.000
_cell.length_b   1.000
_cell.length_c   1.000
_cell.angle_alpha   90.00
_cell.angle_beta   90.00
_cell.angle_gamma   90.00
#
_symmetry.space_group_name_H-M   'P 1'
#
loop_
_entity.id
_entity.type
_entity.pdbx_description
1 polymer ?
#
loop_
_entity_poly.entity_id
_entity_poly.type
_entity_poly.pdbx_seq_one_letter_code
_entity_poly.pdbx_strand_id
1 'polypeptide(L)'
;MSLSKCCIEGKLWDGEPVGEKRSAQAKRATYLETILKLHADQYAKEVNTTVYMLDFYGGEVLPAEFLKDMSQLRKVDLPGVMVRSSKETREPELLRFATELGSQYNRVGAISFCRGGWAVFKLGARSDSSLVYCISAVHPSLLEKLGIEQVEVLVQILAPENDFMFSPEMNAFANRAVPRSGVSYDYQHFLGV
;
A
#
# COMPACT_ATOMS: atom_id res chain seq x y z
N MET A 1 -2.23 -0.12 21.46
CA MET A 1 -1.66 0.52 20.25
C MET A 1 -2.33 1.88 20.12
N SER A 2 -1.59 2.99 20.18
CA SER A 2 -2.13 4.32 19.88
C SER A 2 -1.93 4.61 18.40
N LEU A 3 -3.00 4.95 17.69
CA LEU A 3 -2.90 5.48 16.33
C LEU A 3 -2.10 6.79 16.35
N SER A 4 -1.34 7.08 15.30
CA SER A 4 -0.63 8.36 15.20
C SER A 4 -1.63 9.53 15.16
N LYS A 5 -1.20 10.70 15.64
CA LYS A 5 -2.03 11.91 15.68
C LYS A 5 -2.61 12.26 14.30
N CYS A 6 -1.90 12.00 13.20
CA CYS A 6 -2.43 12.22 11.86
C CYS A 6 -3.55 11.24 11.46
N CYS A 7 -3.51 10.00 11.93
CA CYS A 7 -4.57 9.01 11.72
C CYS A 7 -5.84 9.32 12.53
N ILE A 8 -5.68 9.97 13.69
CA ILE A 8 -6.77 10.34 14.59
C ILE A 8 -7.38 11.69 14.18
N GLU A 9 -6.54 12.69 13.94
CA GLU A 9 -6.97 14.07 13.75
C GLU A 9 -7.15 14.45 12.29
N GLY A 10 -6.67 13.62 11.35
CA GLY A 10 -6.81 13.74 9.90
C GLY A 10 -7.07 15.16 9.40
N LYS A 11 -6.06 15.84 8.84
CA LYS A 11 -6.32 17.12 8.18
C LYS A 11 -7.34 16.89 7.06
N LEU A 12 -8.52 17.50 7.20
CA LEU A 12 -9.41 17.72 6.08
C LEU A 12 -8.61 18.55 5.07
N TRP A 13 -8.43 17.99 3.89
CA TRP A 13 -7.94 18.75 2.77
C TRP A 13 -9.14 19.43 2.13
N ASP A 14 -9.09 20.75 2.08
CA ASP A 14 -10.20 21.60 1.66
C ASP A 14 -10.30 21.75 0.13
N GLY A 15 -9.47 21.01 -0.61
CA GLY A 15 -9.50 20.98 -2.07
C GLY A 15 -10.53 20.00 -2.62
N GLU A 16 -10.83 20.14 -3.91
CA GLU A 16 -11.62 19.15 -4.65
C GLU A 16 -10.66 18.19 -5.36
N PRO A 17 -10.73 16.85 -5.14
CA PRO A 17 -9.82 15.92 -5.79
C PRO A 17 -10.01 16.02 -7.30
N VAL A 18 -8.95 16.34 -8.03
CA VAL A 18 -9.02 16.61 -9.48
C VAL A 18 -8.96 15.30 -10.30
N GLY A 19 -8.71 14.16 -9.63
CA GLY A 19 -8.70 12.85 -10.25
C GLY A 19 -10.06 12.41 -10.80
N GLU A 20 -10.08 11.88 -12.02
CA GLU A 20 -11.29 11.34 -12.65
C GLU A 20 -11.76 10.08 -11.89
N LYS A 21 -12.91 10.15 -11.19
CA LYS A 21 -13.53 8.96 -10.57
C LYS A 21 -14.08 8.04 -11.65
N ARG A 22 -13.32 7.02 -12.03
CA ARG A 22 -13.85 5.85 -12.73
C ARG A 22 -14.09 4.71 -11.74
N SER A 23 -15.14 4.82 -10.92
CA SER A 23 -15.64 3.67 -10.13
C SER A 23 -17.17 3.63 -10.11
N ALA A 24 -17.73 2.42 -10.24
CA ALA A 24 -19.15 2.15 -10.36
C ALA A 24 -19.96 2.30 -9.04
N GLN A 25 -19.34 2.74 -7.94
CA GLN A 25 -20.00 2.85 -6.64
C GLN A 25 -19.59 4.13 -5.91
N ALA A 26 -20.18 5.24 -6.32
CA ALA A 26 -20.13 6.48 -5.58
C ALA A 26 -21.21 6.49 -4.49
N LYS A 27 -20.80 6.57 -3.21
CA LYS A 27 -21.41 7.34 -2.10
C LYS A 27 -21.04 6.74 -0.73
N ARG A 28 -19.83 7.02 -0.23
CA ARG A 28 -19.43 7.13 1.20
C ARG A 28 -17.90 7.01 1.29
N ALA A 29 -17.20 8.15 1.28
CA ALA A 29 -15.75 8.15 1.46
C ALA A 29 -15.39 8.04 2.94
N THR A 30 -14.43 7.19 3.28
CA THR A 30 -13.84 7.14 4.64
C THR A 30 -12.65 8.11 4.76
N TYR A 31 -12.24 8.47 5.98
CA TYR A 31 -11.05 9.31 6.20
C TYR A 31 -9.77 8.73 5.60
N LEU A 32 -9.59 7.40 5.68
CA LEU A 32 -8.43 6.70 5.11
C LEU A 32 -8.42 6.79 3.57
N GLU A 33 -9.58 6.62 2.94
CA GLU A 33 -9.73 6.79 1.49
C GLU A 33 -9.42 8.23 1.05
N THR A 34 -9.70 9.20 1.92
CA THR A 34 -9.41 10.62 1.64
C THR A 34 -7.91 10.89 1.62
N ILE A 35 -7.14 10.43 2.60
CA ILE A 35 -5.68 10.62 2.64
C ILE A 35 -5.00 9.94 1.44
N LEU A 36 -5.42 8.72 1.10
CA LEU A 36 -4.86 8.00 -0.05
C LEU A 36 -5.17 8.69 -1.39
N LYS A 37 -6.33 9.34 -1.53
CA LYS A 37 -6.65 10.17 -2.69
C LYS A 37 -5.75 11.39 -2.80
N LEU A 38 -5.42 12.05 -1.68
CA LEU A 38 -4.48 13.18 -1.70
C LEU A 38 -3.10 12.76 -2.17
N HIS A 39 -2.60 11.64 -1.67
CA HIS A 39 -1.34 11.08 -2.17
C HIS A 39 -1.44 10.74 -3.65
N ALA A 40 -2.55 10.13 -4.10
CA ALA A 40 -2.74 9.80 -5.51
C ALA A 40 -2.75 11.03 -6.42
N ASP A 41 -3.48 12.08 -6.04
CA ASP A 41 -3.52 13.36 -6.78
C ASP A 41 -2.14 14.02 -6.81
N GLN A 42 -1.42 14.01 -5.70
CA GLN A 42 -0.07 14.57 -5.62
C GLN A 42 0.90 13.78 -6.51
N TYR A 43 0.89 12.46 -6.47
CA TYR A 43 1.73 11.63 -7.35
C TYR A 43 1.38 11.83 -8.82
N ALA A 44 0.09 11.90 -9.17
CA ALA A 44 -0.34 12.15 -10.53
C ALA A 44 0.20 13.48 -11.04
N LYS A 45 0.15 14.53 -10.19
CA LYS A 45 0.65 15.86 -10.52
C LYS A 45 2.18 15.95 -10.59
N GLU A 46 2.89 15.43 -9.60
CA GLU A 46 4.35 15.57 -9.51
C GLU A 46 5.08 14.70 -10.54
N VAL A 47 4.58 13.49 -10.78
CA VAL A 47 5.19 12.51 -11.69
C VAL A 47 4.60 12.62 -13.11
N ASN A 48 3.53 13.39 -13.29
CA ASN A 48 2.76 13.47 -14.53
C ASN A 48 2.35 12.07 -15.02
N THR A 49 1.69 11.32 -14.14
CA THR A 49 1.29 9.92 -14.40
C THR A 49 -0.18 9.70 -14.08
N THR A 50 -0.74 8.62 -14.62
CA THR A 50 -2.06 8.13 -14.19
C THR A 50 -1.89 7.31 -12.93
N VAL A 51 -2.61 7.66 -11.87
CA VAL A 51 -2.56 6.94 -10.60
C VAL A 51 -3.86 6.18 -10.37
N TYR A 52 -3.72 4.89 -10.13
CA TYR A 52 -4.83 4.02 -9.75
C TYR A 52 -4.73 3.67 -8.26
N MET A 53 -5.84 3.84 -7.54
CA MET A 53 -5.98 3.41 -6.17
C MET A 53 -6.77 2.11 -6.14
N LEU A 54 -6.15 1.03 -5.67
CA LEU A 54 -6.82 -0.27 -5.55
C LEU A 54 -7.65 -0.35 -4.27
N ASP A 55 -8.86 -0.88 -4.40
CA ASP A 55 -9.72 -1.19 -3.26
C ASP A 55 -9.39 -2.59 -2.69
N PHE A 56 -8.52 -2.62 -1.69
CA PHE A 56 -8.17 -3.84 -0.96
C PHE A 56 -9.24 -4.30 0.05
N TYR A 57 -10.36 -3.58 0.18
CA TYR A 57 -11.47 -3.92 1.06
C TYR A 57 -12.68 -4.46 0.30
N GLY A 58 -12.65 -4.45 -1.05
CA GLY A 58 -13.72 -5.01 -1.89
C GLY A 58 -15.07 -4.35 -1.66
N GLY A 59 -15.08 -3.02 -1.56
CA GLY A 59 -16.24 -2.19 -1.30
C GLY A 59 -16.62 -2.08 0.18
N GLU A 60 -15.90 -2.76 1.08
CA GLU A 60 -16.17 -2.68 2.51
C GLU A 60 -15.68 -1.35 3.08
N VAL A 61 -16.63 -0.50 3.47
CA VAL A 61 -16.40 0.83 4.01
C VAL A 61 -16.53 0.77 5.53
N LEU A 62 -15.43 0.99 6.26
CA LEU A 62 -15.48 1.14 7.70
C LEU A 62 -15.99 2.55 8.08
N PRO A 63 -17.05 2.69 8.89
CA PRO A 63 -17.50 3.96 9.44
C PRO A 63 -16.37 4.77 10.06
N ALA A 64 -16.30 6.06 9.66
CA ALA A 64 -15.30 7.00 10.15
C ALA A 64 -15.26 7.12 11.68
N GLU A 65 -16.40 6.93 12.35
CA GLU A 65 -16.49 7.09 13.81
C GLU A 65 -15.70 6.03 14.58
N PHE A 66 -15.32 4.92 13.94
CA PHE A 66 -14.43 3.92 14.52
C PHE A 66 -12.98 4.41 14.66
N LEU A 67 -12.55 5.37 13.84
CA LEU A 67 -11.23 5.99 13.96
C LEU A 67 -11.19 6.98 15.14
N LYS A 68 -12.35 7.54 15.52
CA LYS A 68 -12.47 8.50 16.63
C LYS A 68 -12.70 7.82 17.97
N ASP A 69 -13.37 6.68 17.98
CA ASP A 69 -13.62 5.90 19.19
C ASP A 69 -13.32 4.41 18.95
N MET A 70 -12.11 4.01 19.33
CA MET A 70 -11.63 2.63 19.22
C MET A 70 -12.45 1.65 20.09
N SER A 71 -13.25 2.11 21.06
CA SER A 71 -14.15 1.24 21.83
C SER A 71 -15.32 0.71 20.98
N GLN A 72 -15.68 1.42 19.91
CA GLN A 72 -16.70 1.01 18.95
C GLN A 72 -16.23 -0.12 18.02
N LEU A 73 -14.93 -0.41 17.97
CA LEU A 73 -14.38 -1.50 17.15
C LEU A 73 -14.99 -2.87 17.50
N ARG A 74 -15.47 -3.05 18.73
CA ARG A 74 -16.19 -4.27 19.15
C ARG A 74 -17.52 -4.48 18.41
N LYS A 75 -18.08 -3.43 17.81
CA LYS A 75 -19.32 -3.48 17.00
C LYS A 75 -19.05 -3.85 15.54
N VAL A 76 -17.79 -3.97 15.16
CA VAL A 76 -17.36 -4.36 13.82
C VAL A 76 -16.88 -5.80 13.88
N ASP A 77 -17.29 -6.59 12.90
CA ASP A 77 -16.67 -7.89 12.62
C ASP A 77 -15.26 -7.68 12.03
N LEU A 78 -14.35 -7.15 12.83
CA LEU A 78 -12.94 -6.96 12.44
C LEU A 78 -12.29 -8.28 12.00
N PRO A 79 -12.52 -9.42 12.67
CA PRO A 79 -11.99 -10.70 12.20
C PRO A 79 -12.49 -11.04 10.79
N GLY A 80 -13.78 -10.89 10.51
CA GLY A 80 -14.32 -11.15 9.18
C GLY A 80 -13.83 -10.14 8.13
N VAL A 81 -13.73 -8.85 8.47
CA VAL A 81 -13.14 -7.82 7.59
C VAL A 81 -11.70 -8.21 7.23
N MET A 82 -10.92 -8.68 8.21
CA MET A 82 -9.53 -9.11 7.99
C MET A 82 -9.44 -10.33 7.08
N VAL A 83 -10.35 -11.31 7.23
CA VAL A 83 -10.42 -12.49 6.36
C VAL A 83 -10.80 -12.08 4.93
N ARG A 84 -11.83 -11.24 4.76
CA ARG A 84 -12.27 -10.76 3.44
C ARG A 84 -11.29 -9.81 2.77
N SER A 85 -10.38 -9.20 3.53
CA SER A 85 -9.28 -8.37 3.02
C SER A 85 -7.91 -9.04 3.18
N SER A 86 -7.88 -10.38 3.27
CA SER A 86 -6.64 -11.13 3.43
C SER A 86 -5.81 -11.14 2.14
N LYS A 87 -4.54 -11.51 2.29
CA LYS A 87 -3.63 -11.70 1.15
C LYS A 87 -4.19 -12.71 0.16
N GLU A 88 -4.64 -13.85 0.66
CA GLU A 88 -5.19 -14.96 -0.15
C GLU A 88 -6.43 -14.53 -0.94
N THR A 89 -7.26 -13.68 -0.32
CA THR A 89 -8.47 -13.17 -0.97
C THR A 89 -8.15 -12.12 -2.03
N ARG A 90 -7.20 -11.21 -1.78
CA ARG A 90 -6.94 -10.04 -2.64
C ARG A 90 -5.84 -10.24 -3.66
N GLU A 91 -4.96 -11.23 -3.49
CA GLU A 91 -3.87 -11.52 -4.42
C GLU A 91 -4.36 -11.78 -5.86
N PRO A 92 -5.40 -12.60 -6.12
CA PRO A 92 -5.88 -12.82 -7.48
C PRO A 92 -6.41 -11.53 -8.16
N GLU A 93 -7.06 -10.66 -7.39
CA GLU A 93 -7.56 -9.37 -7.88
C GLU A 93 -6.41 -8.40 -8.20
N LEU A 94 -5.41 -8.34 -7.32
CA LEU A 94 -4.20 -7.56 -7.48
C LEU A 94 -3.44 -7.95 -8.76
N LEU A 95 -3.21 -9.25 -8.97
CA LEU A 95 -2.47 -9.75 -10.13
C LEU A 95 -3.23 -9.49 -11.43
N ARG A 96 -4.56 -9.70 -11.44
CA ARG A 96 -5.41 -9.36 -12.59
C ARG A 96 -5.35 -7.88 -12.93
N PHE A 97 -5.43 -7.01 -11.92
CA PHE A 97 -5.38 -5.57 -12.14
C PHE A 97 -4.03 -5.13 -12.70
N ALA A 98 -2.92 -5.63 -12.15
CA ALA A 98 -1.59 -5.30 -12.66
C ALA A 98 -1.36 -5.83 -14.08
N THR A 99 -1.87 -7.02 -14.40
CA THR A 99 -1.83 -7.59 -15.76
C THR A 99 -2.58 -6.70 -16.75
N GLU A 100 -3.78 -6.25 -16.38
CA GLU A 100 -4.59 -5.37 -17.22
C GLU A 100 -3.87 -4.04 -17.46
N LEU A 101 -3.32 -3.41 -16.42
CA LEU A 101 -2.52 -2.19 -16.55
C LEU A 101 -1.28 -2.41 -17.43
N GLY A 102 -0.58 -3.52 -17.28
CA GLY A 102 0.57 -3.87 -18.11
C GLY A 102 0.23 -4.03 -19.60
N SER A 103 -1.01 -4.37 -19.92
CA SER A 103 -1.49 -4.42 -21.31
C SER A 103 -1.81 -3.05 -21.91
N GLN A 104 -2.13 -2.07 -21.05
CA GLN A 104 -2.51 -0.71 -21.46
C GLN A 104 -1.34 0.28 -21.42
N TYR A 105 -0.32 0.01 -20.60
CA TYR A 105 0.77 0.94 -20.30
C TYR A 105 2.15 0.27 -20.43
N ASN A 106 3.08 0.97 -21.07
CA ASN A 106 4.46 0.48 -21.25
C ASN A 106 5.27 0.42 -19.94
N ARG A 107 4.88 1.21 -18.93
CA ARG A 107 5.55 1.26 -17.62
C ARG A 107 4.52 1.43 -16.52
N VAL A 108 4.49 0.48 -15.61
CA VAL A 108 3.64 0.50 -14.41
C VAL A 108 4.55 0.44 -13.19
N GLY A 109 4.39 1.36 -12.25
CA GLY A 109 5.02 1.32 -10.94
C GLY A 109 3.98 1.07 -9.86
N ALA A 110 4.38 0.51 -8.72
CA ALA A 110 3.48 0.31 -7.60
C ALA A 110 4.04 0.93 -6.31
N ILE A 111 3.18 1.63 -5.58
CA ILE A 111 3.50 2.18 -4.26
C ILE A 111 2.47 1.69 -3.25
N SER A 112 2.92 1.40 -2.03
CA SER A 112 2.03 1.01 -0.94
C SER A 112 2.45 1.54 0.41
N PHE A 113 1.49 1.52 1.32
CA PHE A 113 1.64 1.91 2.72
C PHE A 113 1.21 0.76 3.62
N CYS A 114 1.93 0.50 4.71
CA CYS A 114 1.52 -0.43 5.75
C CYS A 114 1.21 -1.84 5.23
N ARG A 115 -0.06 -2.29 5.35
CA ARG A 115 -0.58 -3.59 4.88
C ARG A 115 -0.40 -3.82 3.39
N GLY A 116 -0.22 -2.78 2.57
CA GLY A 116 0.06 -2.95 1.15
C GLY A 116 1.49 -3.42 0.85
N GLY A 117 2.38 -3.48 1.86
CA GLY A 117 3.76 -3.91 1.70
C GLY A 117 3.89 -5.29 1.02
N TRP A 118 3.15 -6.29 1.50
CA TRP A 118 3.13 -7.62 0.86
C TRP A 118 2.70 -7.56 -0.60
N ALA A 119 1.75 -6.68 -0.94
CA ALA A 119 1.17 -6.60 -2.27
C ALA A 119 2.17 -6.05 -3.27
N VAL A 120 2.91 -4.99 -2.94
CA VAL A 120 3.93 -4.46 -3.85
C VAL A 120 5.10 -5.42 -4.01
N PHE A 121 5.52 -6.12 -2.96
CA PHE A 121 6.55 -7.15 -3.09
C PHE A 121 6.06 -8.35 -3.92
N LYS A 122 4.78 -8.71 -3.82
CA LYS A 122 4.20 -9.73 -4.68
C LYS A 122 4.20 -9.31 -6.15
N LEU A 123 3.90 -8.04 -6.45
CA LEU A 123 3.94 -7.49 -7.80
C LEU A 123 5.36 -7.41 -8.37
N GLY A 124 6.34 -7.08 -7.52
CA GLY A 124 7.75 -6.97 -7.91
C GLY A 124 8.53 -8.29 -7.91
N ALA A 125 7.88 -9.39 -7.51
CA ALA A 125 8.50 -10.71 -7.48
C ALA A 125 8.67 -11.30 -8.89
N ARG A 126 9.68 -12.14 -9.03
CA ARG A 126 9.99 -12.88 -10.25
C ARG A 126 8.80 -13.67 -10.74
N SER A 127 8.42 -13.44 -11.99
CA SER A 127 7.37 -14.18 -12.69
C SER A 127 7.66 -14.24 -14.18
N ASP A 128 6.94 -15.08 -14.92
CA ASP A 128 7.11 -15.20 -16.38
C ASP A 128 6.77 -13.91 -17.14
N SER A 129 6.05 -12.99 -16.49
CA SER A 129 5.71 -11.67 -17.00
C SER A 129 5.84 -10.62 -15.89
N SER A 130 6.93 -9.86 -15.87
CA SER A 130 7.11 -8.78 -14.88
C SER A 130 5.92 -7.81 -14.93
N LEU A 131 5.16 -7.75 -13.83
CA LEU A 131 3.90 -7.00 -13.77
C LEU A 131 4.09 -5.50 -13.54
N VAL A 132 5.22 -5.13 -12.95
CA VAL A 132 5.60 -3.74 -12.67
C VAL A 132 7.08 -3.54 -12.93
N TYR A 133 7.48 -2.29 -13.15
CA TYR A 133 8.86 -1.89 -13.39
C TYR A 133 9.60 -1.54 -12.09
N CYS A 134 8.88 -1.02 -11.10
CA CYS A 134 9.43 -0.63 -9.80
C CYS A 134 8.37 -0.70 -8.70
N ILE A 135 8.85 -0.85 -7.47
CA ILE A 135 8.04 -0.84 -6.27
C ILE A 135 8.57 0.15 -5.23
N SER A 136 7.67 0.84 -4.54
CA SER A 136 7.97 1.63 -3.35
C SER A 136 7.11 1.16 -2.19
N ALA A 137 7.76 0.81 -1.08
CA ALA A 137 7.14 0.23 0.09
C ALA A 137 7.35 1.16 1.29
N VAL A 138 6.28 1.84 1.70
CA VAL A 138 6.30 2.77 2.83
C VAL A 138 5.87 2.04 4.09
N HIS A 139 6.78 1.92 5.05
CA HIS A 139 6.61 1.25 6.34
C HIS A 139 5.92 -0.14 6.20
N PRO A 140 6.47 -1.04 5.36
CA PRO A 140 5.75 -2.20 4.88
C PRO A 140 5.47 -3.23 5.98
N SER A 141 4.30 -3.85 5.90
CA SER A 141 3.91 -4.94 6.80
C SER A 141 3.49 -6.19 6.03
N LEU A 142 3.35 -7.30 6.76
CA LEU A 142 2.98 -8.62 6.23
C LEU A 142 3.97 -9.14 5.17
N LEU A 143 5.21 -8.67 5.21
CA LEU A 143 6.27 -9.17 4.34
C LEU A 143 6.70 -10.57 4.75
N GLU A 144 6.93 -11.40 3.74
CA GLU A 144 7.53 -12.72 3.88
C GLU A 144 8.95 -12.68 3.30
N LYS A 145 9.89 -13.36 3.96
CA LYS A 145 11.29 -13.44 3.53
C LYS A 145 11.41 -13.89 2.07
N LEU A 146 10.61 -14.89 1.68
CA LEU A 146 10.58 -15.41 0.31
C LEU A 146 10.14 -14.35 -0.71
N GLY A 147 9.15 -13.51 -0.38
CA GLY A 147 8.70 -12.43 -1.27
C GLY A 147 9.77 -11.37 -1.51
N ILE A 148 10.60 -11.09 -0.50
CA ILE A 148 11.73 -10.17 -0.62
C ILE A 148 12.85 -10.78 -1.48
N GLU A 149 13.18 -12.06 -1.27
CA GLU A 149 14.22 -12.76 -2.03
C GLU A 149 13.89 -12.93 -3.52
N GLN A 150 12.59 -12.98 -3.84
CA GLN A 150 12.13 -13.15 -5.22
C GLN A 150 12.03 -11.84 -6.00
N VAL A 151 12.30 -10.67 -5.39
CA VAL A 151 12.14 -9.39 -6.09
C VAL A 151 13.10 -9.28 -7.29
N GLU A 152 12.58 -8.84 -8.44
CA GLU A 152 13.35 -8.68 -9.68
C GLU A 152 13.29 -7.26 -10.27
N VAL A 153 12.56 -6.37 -9.62
CA VAL A 153 12.31 -4.99 -10.06
C VAL A 153 13.04 -3.99 -9.16
N LEU A 154 13.09 -2.71 -9.56
CA LEU A 154 13.67 -1.65 -8.73
C LEU A 154 12.87 -1.50 -7.43
N VAL A 155 13.56 -1.40 -6.28
CA VAL A 155 12.92 -1.38 -4.96
C VAL A 155 13.26 -0.10 -4.22
N GLN A 156 12.25 0.54 -3.64
CA GLN A 156 12.42 1.54 -2.59
C GLN A 156 11.74 1.06 -1.30
N ILE A 157 12.42 1.18 -0.16
CA ILE A 157 11.83 0.98 1.17
C ILE A 157 12.00 2.26 1.98
N LEU A 158 10.88 2.80 2.47
CA LEU A 158 10.84 3.93 3.41
C LEU A 158 10.53 3.38 4.80
N ALA A 159 11.54 3.33 5.68
CA ALA A 159 11.47 2.65 6.98
C ALA A 159 11.60 3.66 8.14
N PRO A 160 10.50 3.91 8.88
CA PRO A 160 10.56 4.60 10.17
C PRO A 160 11.46 3.87 11.16
N GLU A 161 12.05 4.60 12.10
CA GLU A 161 12.85 4.03 13.19
C GLU A 161 11.99 3.20 14.14
N ASN A 162 10.80 3.69 14.48
CA ASN A 162 9.92 3.12 15.47
C ASN A 162 8.77 2.33 14.81
N ASP A 163 9.11 1.34 13.99
CA ASP A 163 8.14 0.49 13.29
C ASP A 163 7.99 -0.89 13.95
N PHE A 164 6.81 -1.15 14.52
CA PHE A 164 6.49 -2.46 15.12
C PHE A 164 6.02 -3.51 14.10
N MET A 165 5.62 -3.08 12.90
CA MET A 165 5.14 -3.97 11.83
C MET A 165 6.31 -4.40 10.93
N PHE A 166 7.22 -3.49 10.61
CA PHE A 166 8.47 -3.78 9.90
C PHE A 166 9.61 -3.98 10.91
N SER A 167 9.62 -5.15 11.55
CA SER A 167 10.54 -5.43 12.66
C SER A 167 12.02 -5.21 12.29
N PRO A 168 12.90 -4.90 13.26
CA PRO A 168 14.33 -4.75 13.01
C PRO A 168 14.96 -5.97 12.32
N GLU A 169 14.49 -7.18 12.65
CA GLU A 169 14.94 -8.41 11.99
C GLU A 169 14.54 -8.43 10.51
N MET A 170 13.28 -8.11 10.19
CA MET A 170 12.80 -8.09 8.82
C MET A 170 13.47 -6.98 8.00
N ASN A 171 13.68 -5.81 8.62
CA ASN A 171 14.40 -4.70 8.02
C ASN A 171 15.85 -5.07 7.70
N ALA A 172 16.56 -5.66 8.66
CA ALA A 172 17.92 -6.16 8.44
C ALA A 172 17.97 -7.27 7.39
N PHE A 173 16.95 -8.12 7.32
CA PHE A 173 16.82 -9.13 6.27
C PHE A 173 16.64 -8.50 4.90
N ALA A 174 15.70 -7.55 4.74
CA ALA A 174 15.45 -6.84 3.48
C ALA A 174 16.71 -6.13 2.97
N ASN A 175 17.41 -5.41 3.84
CA ASN A 175 18.65 -4.72 3.50
C ASN A 175 19.81 -5.64 3.10
N ARG A 176 19.73 -6.95 3.41
CA ARG A 176 20.68 -7.95 2.91
C ARG A 176 20.18 -8.66 1.65
N ALA A 177 18.90 -8.98 1.59
CA ALA A 177 18.31 -9.81 0.54
C ALA A 177 18.12 -9.02 -0.76
N VAL A 178 17.54 -7.82 -0.70
CA VAL A 178 17.22 -7.02 -1.91
C VAL A 178 18.46 -6.69 -2.74
N PRO A 179 19.60 -6.23 -2.16
CA PRO A 179 20.82 -6.00 -2.95
C PRO A 179 21.38 -7.28 -3.61
N ARG A 180 21.20 -8.45 -2.99
CA ARG A 180 21.67 -9.74 -3.54
C ARG A 180 20.85 -10.18 -4.73
N SER A 181 19.62 -9.69 -4.87
CA SER A 181 18.78 -9.91 -6.05
C SER A 181 19.31 -9.22 -7.31
N GLY A 182 20.29 -8.32 -7.17
CA GLY A 182 20.91 -7.60 -8.29
C GLY A 182 20.09 -6.42 -8.83
N VAL A 183 19.02 -6.05 -8.14
CA VAL A 183 18.15 -4.92 -8.50
C VAL A 183 18.66 -3.62 -7.92
N SER A 184 18.32 -2.47 -8.52
CA SER A 184 18.56 -1.19 -7.85
C SER A 184 17.69 -1.06 -6.61
N TYR A 185 18.30 -0.59 -5.53
CA TYR A 185 17.68 -0.53 -4.22
C TYR A 185 17.93 0.83 -3.57
N ASP A 186 16.84 1.52 -3.22
CA ASP A 186 16.85 2.72 -2.37
C ASP A 186 16.25 2.37 -1.00
N TYR A 187 16.98 2.69 0.05
CA TYR A 187 16.54 2.50 1.43
C TYR A 187 16.68 3.82 2.17
N GLN A 188 15.56 4.29 2.71
CA GLN A 188 15.53 5.52 3.49
C GLN A 188 15.07 5.22 4.90
N HIS A 189 15.93 5.56 5.86
CA HIS A 189 15.63 5.46 7.27
C HIS A 189 15.17 6.81 7.81
N PHE A 190 14.01 6.83 8.47
CA PHE A 190 13.43 8.04 9.06
C PHE A 190 13.61 8.02 10.57
N LEU A 191 14.66 8.68 11.05
CA LEU A 191 14.98 8.79 12.48
C LEU A 191 13.89 9.53 13.25
N GLY A 192 13.50 9.01 14.42
CA GLY A 192 12.51 9.62 15.32
C GLY A 192 11.05 9.50 14.86
N VAL A 193 10.80 8.80 13.75
CA VAL A 193 9.47 8.48 13.21
C VAL A 193 9.15 7.02 13.49
#